data_AF-A0A930N4B6-F1
#
_entry.id   AF-A0A930N4B6-F1
#
_cell.length_a   1.000
_cell.length_b   1.000
_cell.length_c   1.000
_cell.angle_alpha   90.00
_cell.angle_beta   90.00
_cell.angle_gamma   90.00
#
_symmetry.space_group_name_H-M   'P 1'
#
loop_
_entity.id
_entity.type
_entity.pdbx_description
1 polymer ?
#
loop_
_entity_poly.entity_id
_entity_poly.type
_entity_poly.pdbx_seq_one_letter_code
_entity_poly.pdbx_strand_id
1 'polypeptide(L)'
;MPKEFSVALKGALSLFIVGTHISSLCQPDEALLWLRVCNLLTPLALVFFFFLSGYGLMTQLRLRTLRTPTTSPATLWAGWLPRRLWGLLKPFLFFYAVALFFLFAGVGFDHIPQALAQLKVNFIIWKVGIPGPLTAAWYLLELMVLYVFFYFSFRYVRRWGRAVLVLVGLTLLLMLVAWQVGFGYYWLRYPLCFSVGVVYAIYERSIYKRVKAFRLISLIFTLLLGGIYIWSVQTFPN
;
A
#
# COMPACT_ATOMS: atom_id res chain seq x y z
N MET A 1 1.36 -2.22 -18.67
CA MET A 1 1.02 -3.58 -18.18
C MET A 1 -0.48 -3.83 -18.38
N PRO A 2 -0.92 -5.02 -18.82
CA PRO A 2 -2.35 -5.33 -18.92
C PRO A 2 -2.99 -5.32 -17.52
N LYS A 3 -4.27 -4.91 -17.43
CA LYS A 3 -5.00 -4.74 -16.16
C LYS A 3 -5.03 -6.05 -15.35
N GLU A 4 -5.21 -7.18 -16.02
CA GLU A 4 -5.32 -8.51 -15.41
C GLU A 4 -4.03 -8.92 -14.70
N PHE A 5 -2.86 -8.71 -15.32
CA PHE A 5 -1.57 -8.94 -14.68
C PHE A 5 -1.35 -8.07 -13.45
N SER A 6 -1.77 -6.80 -13.48
CA SER A 6 -1.67 -5.92 -12.31
C SER A 6 -2.58 -6.38 -11.16
N VAL A 7 -3.77 -6.90 -11.48
CA VAL A 7 -4.70 -7.43 -10.47
C VAL A 7 -4.16 -8.73 -9.88
N ALA A 8 -3.71 -9.67 -10.72
CA ALA A 8 -3.13 -10.94 -10.29
C ALA A 8 -1.88 -10.71 -9.42
N LEU A 9 -0.99 -9.80 -9.83
CA LEU A 9 0.20 -9.46 -9.06
C LEU A 9 -0.16 -8.85 -7.70
N LYS A 10 -1.12 -7.91 -7.64
CA LYS A 10 -1.59 -7.36 -6.36
C LYS A 10 -2.23 -8.43 -5.46
N GLY A 11 -2.95 -9.38 -6.06
CA GLY A 11 -3.50 -10.55 -5.36
C GLY A 11 -2.40 -11.43 -4.76
N ALA A 12 -1.39 -11.79 -5.55
CA ALA A 12 -0.24 -12.56 -5.08
C ALA A 12 0.52 -11.83 -3.96
N LEU A 13 0.76 -10.52 -4.11
CA LEU A 13 1.39 -9.69 -3.07
C LEU A 13 0.56 -9.65 -1.78
N SER A 14 -0.77 -9.61 -1.89
CA SER A 14 -1.65 -9.66 -0.71
C SER A 14 -1.59 -10.99 0.04
N LEU A 15 -1.36 -12.11 -0.65
CA LEU A 15 -1.18 -13.42 -0.02
C LEU A 15 0.09 -13.47 0.84
N PHE A 16 1.20 -12.85 0.41
CA PHE A 16 2.42 -12.76 1.22
C PHE A 16 2.21 -11.94 2.49
N ILE A 17 1.47 -10.83 2.39
CA ILE A 17 1.12 -9.97 3.54
C ILE A 17 0.26 -10.77 4.54
N VAL A 18 -0.78 -11.46 4.08
CA VAL A 18 -1.63 -12.31 4.93
C VAL A 18 -0.81 -13.44 5.56
N GLY A 19 0.06 -14.11 4.78
CA GLY A 19 0.94 -15.16 5.28
C GLY A 19 1.89 -14.69 6.37
N THR A 20 2.30 -13.42 6.34
CA THR A 20 3.16 -12.82 7.39
C THR A 20 2.40 -12.56 8.67
N HIS A 21 1.15 -12.11 8.58
CA HIS A 21 0.29 -11.98 9.75
C HIS A 21 -0.01 -13.35 10.38
N ILE A 22 -0.25 -14.38 9.58
CA ILE A 22 -0.41 -15.75 10.08
C ILE A 22 0.89 -16.22 10.74
N SER A 23 2.04 -16.02 10.10
CA SER A 23 3.34 -16.38 10.67
C SER A 23 3.61 -15.70 12.02
N SER A 24 3.17 -14.46 12.21
CA SER A 24 3.37 -13.72 13.45
C SER A 24 2.56 -14.27 14.64
N LEU A 25 1.56 -15.12 14.37
CA LEU A 25 0.74 -15.80 15.37
C LEU A 25 1.24 -17.22 15.68
N CYS A 26 2.15 -17.75 14.86
CA CYS A 26 2.75 -19.07 15.06
C CYS A 26 4.04 -18.96 15.89
N GLN A 27 4.35 -19.98 16.69
CA GLN A 27 5.67 -20.06 17.31
C GLN A 27 6.76 -20.25 16.24
N PRO A 28 8.00 -19.76 16.45
CA PRO A 28 9.07 -19.81 15.46
C PRO A 28 9.31 -21.23 14.92
N ASP A 29 9.10 -22.22 15.76
CA ASP A 29 9.37 -23.64 15.52
C ASP A 29 8.24 -24.34 14.76
N GLU A 30 7.04 -23.73 14.76
CA GLU A 30 5.83 -24.21 14.09
C GLU A 30 5.61 -23.53 12.73
N ALA A 31 6.37 -22.46 12.43
CA ALA A 31 6.24 -21.71 11.19
C ALA A 31 6.78 -22.52 9.99
N LEU A 32 5.86 -23.07 9.20
CA LEU A 32 6.14 -23.68 7.90
C LEU A 32 7.10 -22.81 7.06
N LEU A 33 7.98 -23.45 6.29
CA LEU A 33 8.98 -22.78 5.43
C LEU A 33 8.37 -21.67 4.56
N TRP A 34 7.15 -21.89 4.06
CA TRP A 34 6.35 -20.90 3.33
C TRP A 34 6.04 -19.63 4.14
N LEU A 35 5.68 -19.75 5.41
CA LEU A 35 5.36 -18.61 6.30
C LEU A 35 6.60 -17.76 6.60
N ARG A 36 7.77 -18.41 6.75
CA ARG A 36 9.05 -17.71 6.90
C ARG A 36 9.43 -16.94 5.63
N VAL A 37 9.18 -17.53 4.45
CA VAL A 37 9.36 -16.84 3.16
C VAL A 37 8.39 -15.66 3.03
N CYS A 38 7.15 -15.79 3.49
CA CYS A 38 6.21 -14.66 3.54
C CYS A 38 6.76 -13.50 4.37
N ASN A 39 7.30 -13.75 5.58
CA ASN A 39 7.88 -12.69 6.43
C ASN A 39 9.02 -11.93 5.73
N LEU A 40 9.91 -12.66 5.04
CA LEU A 40 11.03 -12.06 4.30
C LEU A 40 10.56 -11.24 3.09
N LEU A 41 9.50 -11.70 2.41
CA LEU A 41 8.99 -11.07 1.20
C LEU A 41 7.99 -9.95 1.46
N THR A 42 7.38 -9.86 2.65
CA THR A 42 6.36 -8.86 2.95
C THR A 42 6.84 -7.41 2.86
N PRO A 43 8.03 -7.03 3.37
CA PRO A 43 8.55 -5.69 3.16
C PRO A 43 8.65 -5.35 1.66
N LEU A 44 9.15 -6.27 0.85
CA LEU A 44 9.25 -6.12 -0.59
C LEU A 44 7.86 -6.07 -1.25
N ALA A 45 6.93 -6.89 -0.78
CA ALA A 45 5.56 -6.92 -1.27
C ALA A 45 4.83 -5.60 -1.01
N LEU A 46 5.03 -5.00 0.17
CA LEU A 46 4.48 -3.68 0.52
C LEU A 46 5.09 -2.58 -0.35
N VAL A 47 6.41 -2.58 -0.57
CA VAL A 47 7.06 -1.64 -1.50
C VAL A 47 6.42 -1.72 -2.89
N PHE A 48 6.29 -2.93 -3.45
CA PHE A 48 5.67 -3.11 -4.76
C PHE A 48 4.19 -2.76 -4.75
N PHE A 49 3.46 -3.07 -3.69
CA PHE A 49 2.03 -2.79 -3.57
C PHE A 49 1.75 -1.28 -3.60
N PHE A 50 2.52 -0.50 -2.84
CA PHE A 50 2.43 0.97 -2.84
C PHE A 50 2.84 1.56 -4.18
N PHE A 51 3.96 1.10 -4.74
CA PHE A 51 4.44 1.51 -6.05
C PHE A 51 3.40 1.26 -7.16
N LEU A 52 2.89 0.03 -7.27
CA LEU A 52 1.89 -0.36 -8.27
C LEU A 52 0.56 0.37 -8.07
N SER A 53 0.24 0.78 -6.84
CA SER A 53 -0.93 1.59 -6.55
C SER A 53 -0.78 3.01 -7.08
N GLY A 54 0.36 3.68 -6.82
CA GLY A 54 0.65 5.00 -7.39
C GLY A 54 0.74 4.96 -8.92
N TYR A 55 1.48 4.00 -9.48
CA TYR A 55 1.61 3.80 -10.92
C TYR A 55 0.25 3.57 -11.60
N GLY A 56 -0.58 2.70 -11.01
CA GLY A 56 -1.90 2.39 -11.54
C GLY A 56 -2.84 3.60 -11.58
N LEU A 57 -2.86 4.41 -10.52
CA LEU A 57 -3.70 5.62 -10.47
C LEU A 57 -3.27 6.64 -11.52
N MET A 58 -1.97 6.89 -11.62
CA MET A 58 -1.44 7.86 -12.58
C MET A 58 -1.66 7.40 -14.03
N THR A 59 -1.48 6.11 -14.31
CA THR A 59 -1.75 5.53 -15.64
C THR A 59 -3.23 5.66 -16.00
N GLN A 60 -4.14 5.38 -15.07
CA GLN A 60 -5.57 5.52 -15.27
C GLN A 60 -5.98 6.98 -15.49
N LEU A 61 -5.39 7.91 -14.71
CA LEU A 61 -5.59 9.35 -14.91
C LEU A 61 -5.17 9.77 -16.31
N ARG A 62 -3.95 9.40 -16.74
CA ARG A 62 -3.41 9.68 -18.07
C ARG A 62 -4.31 9.14 -19.19
N LEU A 63 -4.73 7.88 -19.08
CA LEU A 63 -5.64 7.27 -20.06
C LEU A 63 -6.99 7.98 -20.12
N ARG A 64 -7.52 8.42 -18.98
CA ARG A 64 -8.78 9.17 -18.92
C ARG A 64 -8.61 10.56 -19.55
N THR A 65 -7.53 11.27 -19.25
CA THR A 65 -7.22 12.57 -19.89
C THR A 65 -7.09 12.43 -21.41
N LEU A 66 -6.48 11.35 -21.90
CA LEU A 66 -6.35 11.11 -23.35
C LEU A 66 -7.68 10.78 -24.02
N ARG A 67 -8.57 10.02 -23.36
CA ARG A 67 -9.88 9.60 -23.92
C ARG A 67 -10.96 10.69 -23.85
N THR A 68 -10.83 11.66 -22.97
CA THR A 68 -11.80 12.76 -22.79
C THR A 68 -11.10 14.10 -22.98
N PRO A 69 -10.75 14.47 -24.22
CA PRO A 69 -10.01 15.71 -24.51
C PRO A 69 -10.83 17.00 -24.33
N THR A 70 -12.16 16.91 -24.20
CA THR A 70 -13.08 18.07 -24.31
C THR A 70 -14.03 18.27 -23.13
N THR A 71 -13.92 17.49 -22.05
CA THR A 71 -14.84 17.61 -20.90
C THR A 71 -14.27 18.51 -19.81
N SER A 72 -15.12 19.34 -19.18
CA SER A 72 -14.72 20.24 -18.10
C SER A 72 -13.99 19.48 -16.98
N PRO A 73 -12.98 20.07 -16.31
CA PRO A 73 -12.17 19.37 -15.29
C PRO A 73 -13.01 18.68 -14.20
N ALA A 74 -14.18 19.24 -13.89
CA ALA A 74 -15.11 18.68 -12.91
C ALA A 74 -15.61 17.27 -13.28
N THR A 75 -15.89 17.00 -14.55
CA THR A 75 -16.41 15.69 -15.02
C THR A 75 -15.35 14.59 -14.96
N LEU A 76 -14.06 14.93 -15.19
CA LEU A 76 -12.95 13.99 -15.08
C LEU A 76 -12.80 13.44 -13.65
N TRP A 77 -13.13 14.24 -12.65
CA TRP A 77 -13.00 13.89 -11.24
C TRP A 77 -14.32 13.52 -10.55
N ALA A 78 -15.45 13.64 -11.24
CA ALA A 78 -16.78 13.34 -10.70
C ALA A 78 -16.83 11.92 -10.12
N GLY A 79 -17.11 11.82 -8.81
CA GLY A 79 -17.15 10.56 -8.08
C GLY A 79 -15.86 9.71 -8.15
N TRP A 80 -14.71 10.30 -8.48
CA TRP A 80 -13.46 9.54 -8.63
C TRP A 80 -12.97 8.99 -7.29
N LEU A 81 -12.86 9.85 -6.28
CA LEU A 81 -12.34 9.50 -4.96
C LEU A 81 -13.21 8.47 -4.22
N PRO A 82 -14.54 8.68 -4.06
CA PRO A 82 -15.37 7.71 -3.33
C PRO A 82 -15.38 6.33 -3.99
N ARG A 83 -15.39 6.25 -5.34
CA ARG A 83 -15.31 4.97 -6.06
C ARG A 83 -14.00 4.23 -5.79
N ARG A 84 -12.89 4.95 -5.67
CA ARG A 84 -11.56 4.35 -5.42
C ARG A 84 -11.39 3.91 -3.97
N LEU A 85 -11.79 4.76 -3.02
CA LEU A 85 -11.77 4.41 -1.60
C LEU A 85 -12.68 3.23 -1.32
N TRP A 86 -13.88 3.19 -1.92
CA TRP A 86 -14.78 2.03 -1.82
C TRP A 86 -14.17 0.75 -2.42
N GLY A 87 -13.46 0.87 -3.54
CA GLY A 87 -12.76 -0.27 -4.14
C GLY A 87 -11.65 -0.86 -3.25
N LEU A 88 -11.01 -0.03 -2.42
CA LEU A 88 -10.05 -0.48 -1.41
C LEU A 88 -10.74 -1.06 -0.17
N LEU A 89 -11.83 -0.42 0.25
CA LEU A 89 -12.55 -0.78 1.48
C LEU A 89 -13.39 -2.06 1.33
N LYS A 90 -13.97 -2.34 0.15
CA LYS A 90 -14.87 -3.48 -0.05
C LYS A 90 -14.22 -4.84 0.25
N PRO A 91 -13.02 -5.18 -0.26
CA PRO A 91 -12.34 -6.42 0.11
C PRO A 91 -12.01 -6.48 1.60
N PHE A 92 -11.64 -5.36 2.20
CA PHE A 92 -11.35 -5.28 3.62
C PHE A 92 -12.58 -5.54 4.49
N LEU A 93 -13.73 -4.96 4.17
CA LEU A 93 -14.99 -5.19 4.88
C LEU A 93 -15.39 -6.67 4.87
N PHE A 94 -15.12 -7.37 3.77
CA PHE A 94 -15.33 -8.81 3.69
C PHE A 94 -14.45 -9.57 4.69
N PHE A 95 -13.13 -9.34 4.67
CA PHE A 95 -12.21 -9.98 5.63
C PHE A 95 -12.49 -9.58 7.08
N TYR A 96 -12.91 -8.33 7.29
CA TYR A 96 -13.31 -7.82 8.59
C TYR A 96 -14.53 -8.59 9.14
N ALA A 97 -15.56 -8.80 8.32
CA ALA A 97 -16.73 -9.57 8.72
C ALA A 97 -16.38 -11.04 9.02
N VAL A 98 -15.52 -11.65 8.20
CA VAL A 98 -15.01 -13.01 8.42
C VAL A 98 -14.23 -13.10 9.73
N ALA A 99 -13.33 -12.14 10.00
CA ALA A 99 -12.55 -12.12 11.24
C ALA A 99 -13.43 -11.88 12.48
N LEU A 100 -14.44 -11.01 12.39
CA LEU A 100 -15.43 -10.87 13.45
C LEU A 100 -16.17 -12.18 13.71
N PHE A 101 -16.62 -12.86 12.66
CA PHE A 101 -17.29 -14.15 12.81
C PHE A 101 -16.41 -15.16 13.55
N PHE A 102 -15.14 -15.30 13.18
CA PHE A 102 -14.21 -16.20 13.87
C PHE A 102 -13.91 -15.76 15.32
N LEU A 103 -13.85 -14.45 15.59
CA LEU A 103 -13.70 -13.94 16.96
C LEU A 103 -14.86 -14.40 17.86
N PHE A 104 -16.10 -14.23 17.39
CA PHE A 104 -17.28 -14.66 18.14
C PHE A 104 -17.41 -16.19 18.20
N ALA A 105 -17.06 -16.91 17.14
CA ALA A 105 -17.08 -18.37 17.12
C ALA A 105 -16.03 -18.99 18.05
N GLY A 106 -14.83 -18.40 18.14
CA GLY A 106 -13.73 -18.91 18.97
C GLY A 106 -13.89 -18.62 20.47
N VAL A 107 -14.53 -17.50 20.83
CA VAL A 107 -14.87 -17.15 22.22
C VAL A 107 -16.14 -17.87 22.70
N GLY A 108 -16.92 -18.43 21.76
CA GLY A 108 -18.23 -19.02 21.99
C GLY A 108 -19.31 -17.94 22.09
N PHE A 109 -20.46 -18.21 21.49
CA PHE A 109 -21.60 -17.27 21.49
C PHE A 109 -22.17 -16.99 22.89
N ASP A 110 -21.70 -17.69 23.92
CA ASP A 110 -22.11 -17.52 25.32
C ASP A 110 -21.29 -16.44 26.06
N HIS A 111 -20.16 -15.98 25.51
CA HIS A 111 -19.25 -14.98 26.13
C HIS A 111 -19.24 -13.63 25.40
N ILE A 112 -20.39 -13.20 24.87
CA ILE A 112 -20.61 -11.93 24.16
C ILE A 112 -20.00 -10.70 24.88
N PRO A 113 -20.08 -10.56 26.23
CA PRO A 113 -19.49 -9.42 26.93
C PRO A 113 -17.97 -9.32 26.78
N GLN A 114 -17.26 -10.46 26.77
CA GLN A 114 -15.80 -10.49 26.59
C GLN A 114 -15.39 -10.15 25.16
N ALA A 115 -16.13 -10.66 24.17
CA ALA A 115 -15.91 -10.31 22.77
C ALA A 115 -16.15 -8.80 22.50
N LEU A 116 -17.18 -8.20 23.12
CA LEU A 116 -17.44 -6.76 23.07
C LEU A 116 -16.32 -5.93 23.73
N ALA A 117 -15.78 -6.41 24.86
CA ALA A 117 -14.66 -5.74 25.52
C ALA A 117 -13.39 -5.75 24.65
N GLN A 118 -13.07 -6.89 24.03
CA GLN A 118 -11.96 -7.00 23.07
C GLN A 118 -12.17 -6.09 21.84
N LEU A 119 -13.38 -6.06 21.30
CA LEU A 119 -13.74 -5.16 20.21
C LEU A 119 -13.54 -3.69 20.60
N LYS A 120 -13.97 -3.28 21.79
CA LYS A 120 -13.82 -1.92 22.31
C LYS A 120 -12.34 -1.52 22.44
N VAL A 121 -11.48 -2.42 22.92
CA VAL A 121 -10.03 -2.20 22.96
C VAL A 121 -9.46 -2.03 21.56
N ASN A 122 -9.87 -2.89 20.61
CA ASN A 122 -9.45 -2.81 19.21
C ASN A 122 -9.89 -1.50 18.52
N PHE A 123 -10.99 -0.89 18.95
CA PHE A 123 -11.44 0.42 18.46
C PHE A 123 -10.59 1.60 18.96
N ILE A 124 -9.96 1.47 20.12
CA ILE A 124 -9.14 2.53 20.74
C ILE A 124 -7.75 2.60 20.08
N ILE A 125 -7.25 1.48 19.56
CA ILE A 125 -5.94 1.40 18.91
C ILE A 125 -6.10 1.80 17.43
N TRP A 126 -6.28 3.09 17.15
CA TRP A 126 -6.34 3.60 15.77
C TRP A 126 -4.94 3.74 15.12
N LYS A 127 -3.89 3.79 15.95
CA LYS A 127 -2.48 3.93 15.48
C LYS A 127 -2.00 2.73 14.65
N VAL A 128 -2.71 1.61 14.71
CA VAL A 128 -2.41 0.39 13.95
C VAL A 128 -3.27 0.22 12.68
N GLY A 129 -4.03 1.26 12.31
CA GLY A 129 -4.79 1.30 11.06
C GLY A 129 -6.29 1.42 11.24
N ILE A 130 -7.05 0.70 10.40
CA ILE A 130 -8.51 0.65 10.52
C ILE A 130 -8.85 -0.14 11.80
N PRO A 131 -9.60 0.45 12.75
CA PRO A 131 -9.92 -0.22 14.00
C PRO A 131 -10.77 -1.47 13.74
N GLY A 132 -10.41 -2.61 14.36
CA GLY A 132 -11.03 -3.91 14.08
C GLY A 132 -10.33 -5.10 14.70
N PRO A 133 -10.92 -6.31 14.64
CA PRO A 133 -10.25 -7.54 15.08
C PRO A 133 -8.96 -7.84 14.29
N LEU A 134 -8.81 -7.23 13.10
CA LEU A 134 -7.57 -7.17 12.32
C LEU A 134 -6.83 -5.86 12.61
N THR A 135 -6.27 -5.71 13.80
CA THR A 135 -5.49 -4.55 14.28
C THR A 135 -4.19 -4.29 13.49
N ALA A 136 -4.06 -4.74 12.24
CA ALA A 136 -2.85 -4.57 11.42
C ALA A 136 -3.12 -4.01 10.02
N ALA A 137 -4.29 -3.40 9.79
CA ALA A 137 -4.67 -2.81 8.50
C ALA A 137 -4.10 -1.40 8.25
N TRP A 138 -3.00 -1.04 8.93
CA TRP A 138 -2.34 0.26 8.82
C TRP A 138 -2.00 0.61 7.37
N TYR A 139 -1.50 -0.35 6.58
CA TYR A 139 -1.10 -0.13 5.20
C TYR A 139 -2.29 0.26 4.31
N LEU A 140 -3.50 -0.23 4.62
CA LEU A 140 -4.71 0.10 3.87
C LEU A 140 -5.16 1.53 4.19
N LEU A 141 -5.15 1.91 5.47
CA LEU A 141 -5.46 3.27 5.91
C LEU A 141 -4.45 4.27 5.31
N GLU A 142 -3.16 3.94 5.39
CA GLU A 142 -2.08 4.72 4.77
C GLU A 142 -2.30 4.88 3.26
N LEU A 143 -2.66 3.80 2.56
CA LEU A 143 -2.95 3.86 1.13
C LEU A 143 -4.18 4.71 0.82
N MET A 144 -5.24 4.66 1.64
CA MET A 144 -6.42 5.52 1.49
C MET A 144 -6.03 7.00 1.61
N VAL A 145 -5.18 7.35 2.60
CA VAL A 145 -4.65 8.72 2.75
C VAL A 145 -3.84 9.13 1.53
N LEU A 146 -2.97 8.26 1.00
CA LEU A 146 -2.19 8.54 -0.21
C LEU A 146 -3.07 8.74 -1.46
N TYR A 147 -4.21 8.04 -1.55
CA TYR A 147 -5.18 8.24 -2.64
C TYR A 147 -5.86 9.60 -2.54
N VAL A 148 -6.15 10.04 -1.31
CA VAL A 148 -6.67 11.39 -1.04
C VAL A 148 -5.62 12.45 -1.41
N PHE A 149 -4.35 12.26 -1.03
CA PHE A 149 -3.27 13.17 -1.43
C PHE A 149 -3.10 13.23 -2.94
N PHE A 150 -3.12 12.08 -3.62
CA PHE A 150 -3.08 12.03 -5.08
C PHE A 150 -4.24 12.82 -5.70
N TYR A 151 -5.46 12.64 -5.17
CA TYR A 151 -6.62 13.38 -5.64
C TYR A 151 -6.42 14.89 -5.51
N PHE A 152 -6.02 15.39 -4.34
CA PHE A 152 -5.78 16.81 -4.14
C PHE A 152 -4.65 17.34 -5.03
N SER A 153 -3.50 16.65 -5.06
CA SER A 153 -2.34 17.06 -5.85
C SER A 153 -2.65 17.20 -7.34
N PHE A 154 -3.35 16.22 -7.94
CA PHE A 154 -3.58 16.21 -9.39
C PHE A 154 -4.89 16.88 -9.82
N ARG A 155 -5.86 17.06 -8.91
CA ARG A 155 -7.09 17.80 -9.21
C ARG A 155 -6.83 19.31 -9.27
N TYR A 156 -6.06 19.84 -8.32
CA TYR A 156 -5.92 21.29 -8.17
C TYR A 156 -4.66 21.85 -8.82
N VAL A 157 -3.64 21.02 -9.09
CA VAL A 157 -2.40 21.46 -9.74
C VAL A 157 -2.37 21.08 -11.22
N ARG A 158 -2.35 22.08 -12.10
CA ARG A 158 -2.44 21.89 -13.56
C ARG A 158 -1.20 21.21 -14.17
N ARG A 159 0.01 21.49 -13.65
CA ARG A 159 1.26 20.92 -14.17
C ARG A 159 1.61 19.65 -13.40
N TRP A 160 1.72 18.52 -14.10
CA TRP A 160 1.99 17.21 -13.49
C TRP A 160 3.28 17.18 -12.65
N GLY A 161 4.36 17.84 -13.10
CA GLY A 161 5.59 17.93 -12.31
C GLY A 161 5.40 18.66 -10.97
N ARG A 162 4.61 19.74 -10.94
CA ARG A 162 4.27 20.44 -9.69
C ARG A 162 3.31 19.63 -8.82
N ALA A 163 2.37 18.91 -9.43
CA ALA A 163 1.46 18.01 -8.72
C ALA A 163 2.23 16.90 -7.99
N VAL A 164 3.27 16.35 -8.62
CA VAL A 164 4.19 15.40 -7.98
C VAL A 164 4.89 16.02 -6.77
N LEU A 165 5.40 17.25 -6.88
CA LEU A 165 6.04 17.93 -5.74
C LEU A 165 5.07 18.11 -4.57
N VAL A 166 3.81 18.49 -4.84
CA VAL A 166 2.77 18.58 -3.81
C VAL A 166 2.48 17.21 -3.20
N LEU A 167 2.37 16.16 -4.02
CA LEU A 167 2.17 14.79 -3.53
C LEU A 167 3.31 14.36 -2.60
N VAL A 168 4.57 14.54 -3.02
CA VAL A 168 5.75 14.21 -2.20
C VAL A 168 5.75 15.03 -0.89
N GLY A 169 5.45 16.32 -0.96
CA GLY A 169 5.35 17.18 0.22
C GLY A 169 4.28 16.69 1.21
N LEU A 170 3.08 16.33 0.73
CA LEU A 170 2.02 15.76 1.56
C LEU A 170 2.41 14.39 2.15
N THR A 171 3.08 13.54 1.37
CA THR A 171 3.59 12.25 1.86
C THR A 171 4.65 12.43 2.96
N LEU A 172 5.58 13.38 2.80
CA LEU A 172 6.56 13.69 3.84
C LEU A 172 5.92 14.30 5.08
N LEU A 173 4.91 15.16 4.91
CA LEU A 173 4.14 15.71 6.03
C LEU A 173 3.43 14.58 6.80
N LEU A 174 2.82 13.62 6.11
CA LEU A 174 2.23 12.44 6.74
C LEU A 174 3.27 11.66 7.55
N MET A 175 4.45 11.41 6.99
CA MET A 175 5.53 10.73 7.70
C MET A 175 5.97 11.51 8.94
N LEU A 176 6.09 12.84 8.84
CA LEU A 176 6.46 13.69 9.98
C LEU A 176 5.39 13.67 11.07
N VAL A 177 4.11 13.75 10.71
CA VAL A 177 2.99 13.65 11.66
C VAL A 177 2.98 12.26 12.32
N ALA A 178 3.13 11.19 11.54
CA ALA A 178 3.20 9.83 12.06
C ALA A 178 4.35 9.66 13.05
N TRP A 179 5.53 10.22 12.74
CA TRP A 179 6.67 10.25 13.66
C TRP A 179 6.35 10.98 14.97
N GLN A 180 5.81 12.21 14.89
CA GLN A 180 5.49 13.03 16.07
C GLN A 180 4.41 12.41 16.97
N VAL A 181 3.43 11.72 16.37
CA VAL A 181 2.34 11.05 17.11
C VAL A 181 2.80 9.69 17.67
N GLY A 182 4.02 9.26 17.38
CA GLY A 182 4.57 7.98 17.85
C GLY A 182 3.89 6.79 17.19
N PHE A 183 3.62 6.88 15.89
CA PHE A 183 3.17 5.74 15.10
C PHE A 183 4.32 4.75 14.91
N GLY A 184 3.99 3.48 14.66
CA GLY A 184 5.00 2.48 14.39
C GLY A 184 5.82 2.80 13.14
N TYR A 185 7.09 2.41 13.14
CA TYR A 185 8.05 2.70 12.05
C TYR A 185 7.57 2.23 10.66
N TYR A 186 6.65 1.26 10.61
CA TYR A 186 6.02 0.81 9.37
C TYR A 186 5.26 1.90 8.60
N TRP A 187 4.71 2.92 9.27
CA TRP A 187 4.07 4.10 8.65
C TRP A 187 5.05 5.04 7.92
N LEU A 188 6.35 4.79 8.06
CA LEU A 188 7.39 5.67 7.51
C LEU A 188 8.13 5.00 6.35
N ARG A 189 8.12 3.66 6.30
CA ARG A 189 8.94 2.87 5.36
C ARG A 189 8.43 2.95 3.92
N TYR A 190 7.12 2.85 3.71
CA TYR A 190 6.52 2.59 2.40
C TYR A 190 5.79 3.76 1.71
N PRO A 191 5.35 4.84 2.38
CA PRO A 191 4.57 5.90 1.72
C PRO A 191 5.21 6.48 0.46
N LEU A 192 6.53 6.68 0.47
CA LEU A 192 7.24 7.28 -0.66
C LEU A 192 7.27 6.37 -1.90
N CYS A 193 7.15 5.05 -1.74
CA CYS A 193 7.08 4.11 -2.86
C CYS A 193 5.87 4.43 -3.76
N PHE A 194 4.76 4.89 -3.18
CA PHE A 194 3.59 5.35 -3.94
C PHE A 194 3.93 6.53 -4.85
N SER A 195 4.59 7.55 -4.31
CA SER A 195 5.02 8.75 -5.07
C SER A 195 6.01 8.38 -6.17
N VAL A 196 6.95 7.47 -5.90
CA VAL A 196 7.87 6.92 -6.92
C VAL A 196 7.09 6.23 -8.05
N GLY A 197 6.04 5.46 -7.72
CA GLY A 197 5.15 4.84 -8.71
C GLY A 197 4.45 5.86 -9.61
N VAL A 198 3.98 6.97 -9.04
CA VAL A 198 3.38 8.08 -9.80
C VAL A 198 4.40 8.73 -10.75
N VAL A 199 5.61 9.02 -10.25
CA VAL A 199 6.71 9.58 -11.06
C VAL A 199 7.06 8.64 -12.22
N TYR A 200 7.20 7.35 -11.93
CA TYR A 200 7.50 6.35 -12.94
C TYR A 200 6.43 6.33 -14.04
N ALA A 201 5.14 6.40 -13.70
CA ALA A 201 4.06 6.44 -14.70
C ALA A 201 4.09 7.69 -15.60
N ILE A 202 4.52 8.84 -15.08
CA ILE A 202 4.65 10.09 -15.85
C ILE A 202 5.80 9.97 -16.85
N TYR A 203 6.95 9.49 -16.40
CA TYR A 203 8.19 9.47 -17.17
C TYR A 203 8.54 8.10 -17.78
N GLU A 204 7.62 7.14 -17.76
CA GLU A 204 7.82 5.73 -18.17
C GLU A 204 8.58 5.61 -19.49
N ARG A 205 8.16 6.35 -20.53
CA ARG A 205 8.80 6.34 -21.85
C ARG A 205 10.23 6.87 -21.82
N SER A 206 10.48 7.95 -21.06
CA SER A 206 11.80 8.56 -20.93
C SER A 206 12.75 7.68 -20.14
N ILE A 207 12.26 7.08 -19.05
CA ILE A 207 12.99 6.12 -18.23
C ILE A 207 13.34 4.89 -19.06
N TYR A 208 12.37 4.31 -19.77
CA TYR A 208 12.60 3.15 -20.62
C TYR A 208 13.68 3.41 -21.69
N LYS A 209 13.63 4.57 -22.36
CA LYS A 209 14.67 4.96 -23.33
C LYS A 209 16.05 5.06 -22.68
N ARG A 210 16.16 5.66 -21.48
CA ARG A 210 17.44 5.79 -20.76
C ARG A 210 17.97 4.45 -20.27
N VAL A 211 17.13 3.60 -19.69
CA VAL A 211 17.50 2.24 -19.26
C VAL A 211 17.95 1.41 -20.46
N LYS A 212 17.27 1.54 -21.61
CA LYS A 212 17.67 0.87 -22.85
C LYS A 212 19.00 1.39 -23.41
N ALA A 213 19.30 2.67 -23.25
CA ALA A 213 20.58 3.25 -23.67
C ALA A 213 21.74 2.83 -22.74
N PHE A 214 21.49 2.73 -21.44
CA PHE A 214 22.49 2.39 -20.42
C PHE A 214 22.22 1.02 -19.78
N ARG A 215 21.98 -0.02 -20.60
CA ARG A 215 21.57 -1.35 -20.13
C ARG A 215 22.53 -1.97 -19.14
N LEU A 216 23.84 -1.93 -19.43
CA LEU A 216 24.86 -2.55 -18.60
C LEU A 216 24.94 -1.86 -17.22
N ILE A 217 24.96 -0.52 -17.21
CA ILE A 217 24.97 0.28 -15.98
C ILE A 217 23.68 0.06 -15.18
N SER A 218 22.53 -0.01 -15.84
CA SER A 218 21.25 -0.28 -15.19
C SER A 218 21.22 -1.68 -14.55
N LEU A 219 21.83 -2.67 -15.21
CA LEU A 219 21.94 -4.04 -14.70
C LEU A 219 22.87 -4.10 -13.48
N ILE A 220 24.05 -3.48 -13.57
CA ILE A 220 24.99 -3.37 -12.43
C ILE A 220 24.32 -2.69 -11.25
N PHE A 221 23.63 -1.56 -11.48
CA PHE A 221 22.93 -0.83 -10.43
C PHE A 221 21.81 -1.66 -9.79
N THR A 222 21.06 -2.43 -10.59
CA THR A 222 20.00 -3.32 -10.08
C THR A 222 20.57 -4.45 -9.23
N LEU A 223 21.68 -5.06 -9.66
CA LEU A 223 22.38 -6.10 -8.90
C LEU A 223 22.95 -5.53 -7.58
N LEU A 224 23.50 -4.32 -7.61
CA LEU A 224 24.06 -3.65 -6.45
C LEU A 224 22.97 -3.31 -5.42
N LEU A 225 21.82 -2.77 -5.86
CA LEU A 225 20.67 -2.54 -4.99
C LEU A 225 20.10 -3.85 -4.41
N GLY A 226 20.01 -4.91 -5.22
CA GLY A 226 19.60 -6.23 -4.74
C GLY A 226 20.55 -6.79 -3.68
N GLY A 227 21.86 -6.64 -3.89
CA GLY A 227 22.89 -7.02 -2.93
C GLY A 227 22.80 -6.24 -1.62
N ILE A 228 22.63 -4.91 -1.69
CA ILE A 228 22.43 -4.07 -0.50
C ILE A 228 21.16 -4.48 0.26
N TYR A 229 20.07 -4.79 -0.45
CA TYR A 229 18.84 -5.24 0.18
C TYR A 229 19.02 -6.57 0.92
N ILE A 230 19.66 -7.55 0.28
CA ILE A 230 19.94 -8.86 0.91
C ILE A 230 20.83 -8.66 2.13
N TRP A 231 21.89 -7.86 2.00
CA TRP A 231 22.81 -7.57 3.10
C TRP A 231 22.11 -6.85 4.26
N SER A 232 21.25 -5.87 3.99
CA SER A 232 20.57 -5.12 5.05
C SER A 232 19.54 -5.98 5.79
N VAL A 233 18.82 -6.85 5.08
CA VAL A 233 17.89 -7.82 5.69
C VAL A 233 18.63 -8.84 6.57
N GLN A 234 19.84 -9.25 6.17
CA GLN A 234 20.66 -10.18 6.96
C GLN A 234 21.34 -9.51 8.16
N THR A 235 21.76 -8.26 8.02
CA THR A 235 22.54 -7.53 9.04
C THR A 235 21.66 -6.86 10.09
N PHE A 236 20.44 -6.45 9.71
CA PHE A 236 19.46 -5.85 10.61
C PHE A 236 18.17 -6.66 10.61
N PRO A 237 18.18 -7.91 11.13
CA PRO A 237 16.95 -8.63 11.37
C PRO A 237 16.11 -7.83 12.37
N ASN A 238 14.83 -7.58 12.04
CA ASN A 238 13.90 -6.88 12.95
C ASN A 238 13.79 -7.62 14.28
#